data_AF-A0A0C3K630-F1
#
_entry.id   AF-A0A0C3K630-F1
#
_cell.length_a   1.000
_cell.length_b   1.000
_cell.length_c   1.000
_cell.angle_alpha   90.00
_cell.angle_beta   90.00
_cell.angle_gamma   90.00
#
_symmetry.space_group_name_H-M   'P 1'
#
loop_
_entity.id
_entity.type
_entity.pdbx_description
1 polymer ?
#
loop_
_entity_poly.entity_id
_entity_poly.type
_entity_poly.pdbx_seq_one_letter_code
_entity_poly.pdbx_strand_id
1 'polypeptide(L)' 'DGYYVITVGQEVGIFFQWSARVTGVPDNSHKRFKTFAAALQAYTTNYNEGLVYATPVPNGPFW' A
#
# COMPACT_ATOMS: atom_id res chain seq x y z
N ASP A 1 7.27 -3.11 14.74
CA ASP A 1 6.73 -1.88 14.11
C ASP A 1 7.51 -1.47 12.87
N GLY A 2 6.86 -0.78 11.93
CA GLY A 2 7.49 -0.29 10.70
C GLY A 2 6.45 0.23 9.70
N TYR A 3 6.91 1.01 8.72
CA TYR A 3 6.05 1.67 7.75
C TYR A 3 5.81 0.74 6.55
N TYR A 4 4.55 0.48 6.22
CA TYR A 4 4.12 -0.33 5.10
C TYR A 4 3.67 0.59 3.98
N VAL A 5 4.39 0.52 2.86
CA VAL A 5 3.99 1.14 1.61
C VAL A 5 3.11 0.14 0.89
N ILE A 6 1.88 0.51 0.58
CA ILE A 6 0.95 -0.28 -0.24
C ILE A 6 0.73 0.49 -1.53
N THR A 7 1.19 -0.06 -2.65
CA THR A 7 0.99 0.52 -3.99
C THR A 7 -0.11 -0.18 -4.77
N VAL A 8 -0.44 -1.43 -4.43
CA VAL A 8 -1.62 -2.14 -4.95
C VAL A 8 -2.37 -2.78 -3.79
N GLY A 9 -3.61 -2.34 -3.56
CA GLY A 9 -4.47 -2.75 -2.45
C GLY A 9 -5.86 -2.12 -2.55
N GLN A 10 -6.80 -2.44 -1.65
CA GLN A 10 -8.09 -1.73 -1.58
C GLN A 10 -7.89 -0.26 -1.20
N GLU A 11 -6.92 0.00 -0.32
CA GLU A 11 -6.46 1.33 0.05
C GLU A 11 -4.94 1.37 -0.13
N VAL A 12 -4.45 2.42 -0.81
CA VAL A 12 -3.03 2.63 -1.11
C VAL A 12 -2.48 3.76 -0.24
N GLY A 13 -1.19 3.68 0.10
CA GLY A 13 -0.57 4.68 0.95
C GLY A 13 0.54 4.13 1.83
N ILE A 14 0.86 4.89 2.89
CA ILE A 14 1.87 4.53 3.88
C ILE A 14 1.20 4.36 5.24
N PHE A 15 1.36 3.19 5.84
CA PHE A 15 0.73 2.84 7.12
C PHE A 15 1.78 2.43 8.15
N PHE A 16 1.62 2.81 9.42
CA PHE A 16 2.58 2.46 10.48
C PHE A 16 2.45 1.01 10.99
N GLN A 17 1.37 0.33 10.61
CA GLN A 17 1.08 -1.05 11.01
C GLN A 17 0.68 -1.86 9.79
N TRP A 18 0.85 -3.18 9.89
CA TRP A 18 0.35 -4.10 8.88
C TRP A 18 -1.17 -3.94 8.75
N SER A 19 -1.69 -4.05 7.53
CA SER A 19 -3.11 -3.85 7.28
C SER A 19 -3.72 -4.97 6.44
N ALA A 20 -4.98 -5.28 6.75
CA ALA A 20 -5.85 -6.15 5.96
C ALA A 20 -6.23 -5.55 4.58
N ARG A 21 -5.79 -4.32 4.27
CA ARG A 21 -6.03 -3.60 3.00
C ARG A 21 -5.59 -4.33 1.73
N VAL A 22 -4.72 -5.33 1.85
CA VAL A 22 -4.25 -6.15 0.72
C VAL A 22 -4.90 -7.55 0.67
N THR A 23 -5.68 -7.91 1.70
CA THR A 23 -6.30 -9.23 1.79
C THR A 23 -7.32 -9.43 0.68
N GLY A 24 -7.18 -10.50 -0.10
CA GLY A 24 -8.09 -10.81 -1.21
C GLY A 24 -7.93 -9.89 -2.43
N VAL A 25 -6.95 -8.99 -2.43
CA VAL A 25 -6.59 -8.17 -3.60
C VAL A 25 -5.63 -8.97 -4.49
N PRO A 26 -6.02 -9.28 -5.75
CA PRO A 26 -5.12 -9.90 -6.72
C PRO A 26 -3.92 -9.01 -7.00
N ASP A 27 -2.74 -9.61 -7.18
CA ASP A 27 -1.50 -8.91 -7.51
C ASP A 27 -1.18 -7.72 -6.60
N ASN A 28 -1.56 -7.83 -5.31
CA ASN A 28 -1.27 -6.80 -4.33
C ASN A 28 0.25 -6.56 -4.21
N SER A 29 0.59 -5.33 -3.88
CA SER A 29 1.98 -4.89 -3.81
C SER A 29 2.18 -4.04 -2.57
N HIS A 30 3.02 -4.54 -1.67
CA HIS A 30 3.35 -3.87 -0.43
C HIS A 30 4.79 -4.14 -0.01
N LYS A 31 5.39 -3.17 0.69
CA LYS A 31 6.76 -3.29 1.22
C LYS A 31 6.90 -2.58 2.55
N ARG A 32 7.58 -3.24 3.50
CA ARG A 32 7.86 -2.70 4.83
C ARG A 32 9.20 -1.95 4.84
N PHE A 33 9.22 -0.81 5.51
CA PHE A 33 10.38 0.05 5.74
C PHE A 33 10.54 0.33 7.23
N LYS A 34 11.79 0.59 7.67
CA LYS A 34 12.09 0.93 9.06
C LYS A 34 11.79 2.40 9.40
N THR A 35 11.88 3.30 8.43
CA THR A 35 11.71 4.75 8.64
C THR A 35 10.64 5.31 7.72
N PHE A 36 9.95 6.37 8.18
CA PHE A 36 8.94 7.06 7.37
C PHE A 36 9.56 7.69 6.12
N ALA A 37 10.75 8.28 6.24
CA ALA A 37 11.44 8.90 5.11
C ALA A 37 11.70 7.92 3.96
N ALA A 38 12.13 6.69 4.25
CA ALA A 38 12.35 5.67 3.24
C ALA A 38 11.04 5.20 2.61
N ALA A 39 9.98 5.05 3.42
CA ALA A 39 8.65 4.72 2.92
C ALA A 39 8.08 5.81 2.02
N LEU A 40 8.24 7.09 2.40
CA LEU A 40 7.81 8.25 1.63
C LEU A 40 8.53 8.32 0.30
N GLN A 41 9.86 8.17 0.29
CA GLN A 41 10.63 8.15 -0.94
C GLN A 41 10.15 7.04 -1.90
N ALA A 42 9.95 5.83 -1.38
CA ALA A 42 9.49 4.70 -2.17
C ALA A 42 8.08 4.91 -2.71
N TYR A 43 7.15 5.39 -1.89
CA TYR A 43 5.78 5.66 -2.32
C TYR A 43 5.73 6.76 -3.39
N THR A 44 6.44 7.87 -3.18
CA THR A 44 6.52 8.97 -4.15
C THR A 44 7.10 8.52 -5.49
N THR A 45 8.12 7.65 -5.47
CA THR A 45 8.70 7.10 -6.71
C THR A 45 7.65 6.28 -7.47
N ASN A 46 7.01 5.31 -6.81
CA ASN A 46 5.96 4.50 -7.44
C ASN A 46 4.77 5.35 -7.92
N TYR A 47 4.39 6.38 -7.17
CA TYR A 47 3.31 7.29 -7.57
C TYR A 47 3.66 8.05 -8.85
N ASN A 48 4.86 8.61 -8.93
CA ASN A 48 5.33 9.35 -10.12
C ASN A 48 5.51 8.44 -11.34
N GLU A 49 5.86 7.17 -11.13
CA GLU A 49 5.92 6.15 -12.19
C GLU A 49 4.54 5.59 -12.59
N GLY A 50 3.47 6.04 -11.91
CA GLY A 50 2.10 5.60 -12.17
C GLY A 50 1.80 4.18 -11.69
N LEU A 51 2.61 3.62 -10.79
CA LEU A 51 2.52 2.24 -10.28
C LEU A 51 1.64 2.10 -9.03
N VAL A 52 0.80 3.09 -8.74
CA VAL A 52 -0.08 3.11 -7.56
C VAL A 52 -1.54 2.94 -7.99
N TYR A 53 -2.16 1.84 -7.58
CA TYR A 53 -3.49 1.43 -8.02
C TYR A 53 -4.35 0.94 -6.85
N ALA A 54 -5.49 1.58 -6.65
CA ALA A 54 -6.52 1.06 -5.75
C ALA A 54 -7.34 -0.01 -6.47
N THR A 55 -7.39 -1.22 -5.90
CA THR A 55 -8.12 -2.37 -6.43
C THR A 55 -9.16 -2.83 -5.39
N PRO A 56 -10.40 -2.32 -5.47
CA PRO A 56 -11.45 -2.69 -4.52
C PRO A 56 -11.84 -4.16 -4.70
N VAL A 57 -12.13 -4.86 -3.60
CA VAL A 57 -12.66 -6.23 -3.66
C VAL A 57 -14.19 -6.15 -3.71
N PRO A 58 -14.85 -6.74 -4.72
CA PRO A 58 -16.30 -6.78 -4.79
C PRO A 58 -16.93 -7.38 -3.52
N ASN A 59 -17.94 -6.71 -2.96
CA ASN A 59 -18.61 -7.08 -1.71
C ASN A 59 -17.70 -7.13 -0.47
N GLY A 60 -16.46 -6.61 -0.57
CA GLY A 60 -15.55 -6.47 0.54
C GLY A 60 -15.84 -5.22 1.38
N PRO A 61 -15.20 -5.10 2.56
CA PRO A 61 -15.21 -3.85 3.30
C PRO A 61 -14.58 -2.72 2.47
N PHE A 62 -15.08 -1.50 2.64
CA PHE A 62 -14.46 -0.28 2.12
C PHE A 62 -13.82 0.43 3.32
N TRP A 63 -12.50 0.61 3.27
CA TRP A 63 -11.70 1.22 4.34
C TRP A 63 -11.42 2.68 4.04
#